data_AF-G5G9F9-F1
#
_entry.id   AF-G5G9F9-F1
#
_cell.length_a   1.000
_cell.length_b   1.000
_cell.length_c   1.000
_cell.angle_alpha   90.00
_cell.angle_beta   90.00
_cell.angle_gamma   90.00
#
_symmetry.space_group_name_H-M   'P 1'
#
loop_
_entity.id
_entity.type
_entity.pdbx_description
1 polymer ?
#
loop_
_entity_poly.entity_id
_entity_poly.type
_entity_poly.pdbx_seq_one_letter_code
_entity_poly.pdbx_strand_id
1 'polypeptide(L)'
;MILNKYIIMTTPYYLLDESKLRQNLQLIQDTAERAGVEFILAFKAFSLWRTFPIFREYIKHTTASSPFEACLGFKEFGAACHTFSPAYEEKTFEEILEYSSHVTFNSLTQFERFYSRSKDRVSCGVRINPEYSEIDTELYNPCAPGSRFGVLAEQLPKVLPEGIEGFHCHCHCESDSYALEHSLQHIEEKFGSWLKYIKWLNLGGGHLLTRKDYNIDHLVSILRDFKERFPNLQLILEPGSAFAWQTGTLVAQVIDIVENHQIKTAILNVSFTCHMPDCLEMPYWPNIQGAKTLIGEEAKGNETEERVYRLGGNSCLSGDYMGYWHFEKPLNVGDEIIFEDMIHYTTVKTNMFNGIAHPAIIIKHVNGQREVLREYTYEDYKHRMD
;
A
#
# COMPACT_ATOMS: atom_id res chain seq x y z
N MET A 1 14.45 -9.64 -29.43
CA MET A 1 13.56 -10.22 -30.46
C MET A 1 12.27 -10.60 -29.74
N ILE A 2 11.23 -9.76 -29.84
CA ILE A 2 10.00 -9.87 -29.04
C ILE A 2 9.17 -11.00 -29.65
N LEU A 3 9.18 -12.18 -29.02
CA LEU A 3 8.17 -13.19 -29.28
C LEU A 3 6.87 -12.67 -28.65
N ASN A 4 6.00 -12.09 -29.47
CA ASN A 4 4.59 -11.93 -29.17
C ASN A 4 3.98 -13.33 -28.98
N LYS A 5 4.12 -13.83 -27.76
CA LYS A 5 3.51 -15.07 -27.32
C LYS A 5 2.07 -14.69 -27.01
N TYR A 6 1.14 -15.02 -27.90
CA TYR A 6 -0.28 -15.08 -27.55
C TYR A 6 -0.41 -16.20 -26.51
N ILE A 7 -0.26 -15.85 -25.23
CA ILE A 7 -0.32 -16.81 -24.13
C ILE A 7 -1.80 -17.04 -23.84
N ILE A 8 -2.21 -18.30 -23.90
CA ILE A 8 -3.47 -18.74 -23.28
C ILE A 8 -3.30 -18.46 -21.79
N MET A 9 -3.97 -17.44 -21.29
CA MET A 9 -3.90 -17.08 -19.88
C MET A 9 -4.64 -18.12 -19.06
N THR A 10 -3.91 -18.94 -18.32
CA THR A 10 -4.48 -19.89 -17.36
C THR A 10 -4.62 -19.20 -16.00
N THR A 11 -5.78 -19.33 -15.36
CA THR A 11 -5.98 -18.86 -13.98
C THR A 11 -5.13 -19.68 -13.00
N PRO A 12 -4.74 -19.11 -11.84
CA PRO A 12 -5.05 -17.75 -11.41
C PRO A 12 -4.01 -16.70 -11.85
N TYR A 13 -4.45 -15.45 -11.97
CA TYR A 13 -3.56 -14.32 -12.25
C TYR A 13 -4.08 -12.99 -11.70
N TYR A 14 -3.15 -12.10 -11.32
CA TYR A 14 -3.40 -10.68 -11.15
C TYR A 14 -3.33 -9.97 -12.50
N LEU A 15 -4.32 -9.14 -12.80
CA LEU A 15 -4.38 -8.33 -14.01
C LEU A 15 -4.36 -6.85 -13.66
N LEU A 16 -3.24 -6.18 -13.91
CA LEU A 16 -3.10 -4.74 -13.84
C LEU A 16 -3.54 -4.11 -15.16
N ASP A 17 -4.47 -3.15 -15.14
CA ASP A 17 -4.84 -2.35 -16.32
C ASP A 17 -4.01 -1.04 -16.34
N GLU A 18 -3.11 -0.93 -17.31
CA GLU A 18 -2.24 0.23 -17.47
C GLU A 18 -3.02 1.53 -17.65
N SER A 19 -4.18 1.49 -18.31
CA SER A 19 -4.98 2.69 -18.55
C SER A 19 -5.50 3.26 -17.24
N LYS A 20 -5.98 2.39 -16.34
CA LYS A 20 -6.44 2.80 -15.01
C LYS A 20 -5.29 3.29 -14.14
N LEU A 21 -4.14 2.60 -14.19
CA LEU A 21 -2.94 3.04 -13.48
C LEU A 21 -2.50 4.45 -13.91
N ARG A 22 -2.47 4.72 -15.22
CA ARG A 22 -2.12 6.04 -15.77
C ARG A 22 -3.14 7.11 -15.38
N GLN A 23 -4.43 6.79 -15.30
CA GLN A 23 -5.45 7.72 -14.80
C GLN A 23 -5.18 8.14 -13.36
N ASN A 24 -4.88 7.18 -12.47
CA ASN A 24 -4.51 7.46 -11.08
C ASN A 24 -3.24 8.31 -10.99
N LEU A 25 -2.20 7.93 -11.74
CA LEU A 25 -0.93 8.67 -11.79
C LEU A 25 -1.11 10.11 -12.28
N GLN A 26 -1.94 10.32 -13.31
CA GLN A 26 -2.22 11.66 -13.84
C GLN A 26 -2.96 12.54 -12.83
N LEU A 27 -3.95 11.98 -12.13
CA LEU A 27 -4.68 12.69 -11.08
C LEU A 27 -3.75 13.10 -9.92
N ILE A 28 -2.86 12.19 -9.51
CA ILE A 28 -1.89 12.46 -8.45
C ILE A 28 -0.90 13.54 -8.89
N GLN A 29 -0.40 13.49 -10.13
CA GLN A 29 0.49 14.52 -10.68
C GLN A 29 -0.19 15.90 -10.74
N ASP A 30 -1.41 16.00 -11.28
CA ASP A 30 -2.18 17.26 -11.32
C ASP A 30 -2.38 17.83 -9.92
N THR A 31 -2.74 16.97 -8.96
CA THR A 31 -2.91 17.37 -7.55
C THR A 31 -1.60 17.89 -6.96
N ALA A 32 -0.47 17.21 -7.23
CA ALA A 32 0.87 17.62 -6.81
C ALA A 32 1.21 19.03 -7.29
N GLU A 33 1.01 19.28 -8.59
CA GLU A 33 1.33 20.54 -9.25
C GLU A 33 0.46 21.68 -8.73
N ARG A 34 -0.84 21.45 -8.58
CA ARG A 34 -1.80 22.44 -8.08
C ARG A 34 -1.57 22.82 -6.61
N ALA A 35 -1.18 21.86 -5.78
CA ALA A 35 -0.87 22.08 -4.37
C ALA A 35 0.57 22.55 -4.14
N GLY A 36 1.47 22.36 -5.11
CA GLY A 36 2.89 22.66 -4.98
C GLY A 36 3.58 21.76 -3.94
N VAL A 37 3.22 20.48 -3.94
CA VAL A 37 3.73 19.43 -3.04
C VAL A 37 4.36 18.30 -3.85
N GLU A 38 5.05 17.38 -3.18
CA GLU A 38 5.59 16.18 -3.80
C GLU A 38 4.81 14.93 -3.38
N PHE A 39 4.46 14.09 -4.34
CA PHE A 39 3.95 12.75 -4.09
C PHE A 39 5.01 11.70 -4.43
N ILE A 40 5.25 10.77 -3.51
CA ILE A 40 6.20 9.66 -3.67
C ILE A 40 5.50 8.32 -3.46
N LEU A 41 5.91 7.28 -4.19
CA LEU A 41 5.27 5.96 -4.09
C LEU A 41 5.73 5.20 -2.85
N ALA A 42 4.79 4.72 -2.03
CA ALA A 42 5.09 3.84 -0.91
C ALA A 42 5.12 2.35 -1.27
N PHE A 43 6.32 1.76 -1.25
CA PHE A 43 6.54 0.36 -1.63
C PHE A 43 5.82 -0.67 -0.76
N LYS A 44 5.53 -0.32 0.51
CA LYS A 44 4.71 -1.16 1.40
C LYS A 44 3.35 -1.56 0.80
N ALA A 45 2.80 -0.71 -0.09
CA ALA A 45 1.52 -0.96 -0.75
C ALA A 45 1.70 -1.53 -2.16
N PHE A 46 2.75 -1.11 -2.89
CA PHE A 46 2.95 -1.51 -4.27
C PHE A 46 4.42 -1.39 -4.68
N SER A 47 5.04 -2.51 -5.06
CA SER A 47 6.46 -2.58 -5.47
C SER A 47 6.70 -3.45 -6.71
N LEU A 48 5.70 -3.55 -7.60
CA LEU A 48 5.82 -4.29 -8.87
C LEU A 48 6.73 -3.54 -9.85
N TRP A 49 8.04 -3.73 -9.69
CA TRP A 49 9.09 -2.91 -10.30
C TRP A 49 9.07 -2.84 -11.82
N ARG A 50 8.55 -3.88 -12.49
CA ARG A 50 8.40 -3.89 -13.97
C ARG A 50 7.50 -2.77 -14.47
N THR A 51 6.69 -2.18 -13.61
CA THR A 51 5.80 -1.05 -13.92
C THR A 51 6.44 0.32 -13.66
N PHE A 52 7.59 0.38 -12.96
CA PHE A 52 8.26 1.64 -12.63
C PHE A 52 8.60 2.54 -13.84
N PRO A 53 8.88 2.02 -15.05
CA PRO A 53 8.96 2.88 -16.24
C PRO A 53 7.74 3.79 -16.43
N ILE A 54 6.53 3.30 -16.15
CA ILE A 54 5.28 4.08 -16.23
C ILE A 54 5.25 5.12 -15.11
N PHE A 55 5.56 4.74 -13.87
CA PHE A 55 5.54 5.66 -12.72
C PHE A 55 6.51 6.83 -12.89
N ARG A 56 7.70 6.59 -13.45
CA ARG A 56 8.71 7.62 -13.70
C ARG A 56 8.24 8.74 -14.63
N GLU A 57 7.19 8.52 -15.42
CA GLU A 57 6.58 9.57 -16.23
C GLU A 57 5.84 10.62 -15.37
N TYR A 58 5.46 10.28 -14.13
CA TYR A 58 4.58 11.09 -13.28
C TYR A 58 5.22 11.51 -11.95
N ILE A 59 6.05 10.66 -11.35
CA ILE A 59 6.68 10.88 -10.05
C ILE A 59 8.19 10.65 -10.09
N LYS A 60 8.90 11.25 -9.14
CA LYS A 60 10.38 11.28 -9.12
C LYS A 60 11.02 10.39 -8.06
N HIS A 61 10.32 10.12 -6.97
CA HIS A 61 10.87 9.43 -5.82
C HIS A 61 9.89 8.41 -5.24
N THR A 62 10.43 7.53 -4.41
CA THR A 62 9.72 6.47 -3.70
C THR A 62 10.07 6.53 -2.22
N THR A 63 9.19 5.99 -1.38
CA THR A 63 9.48 5.78 0.04
C THR A 63 9.72 4.29 0.31
N ALA A 64 10.73 4.03 1.14
CA ALA A 64 11.19 2.69 1.49
C ALA A 64 11.20 2.50 3.01
N SER A 65 11.02 1.26 3.44
CA SER A 65 10.98 0.87 4.85
C SER A 65 12.00 -0.20 5.25
N SER A 66 12.82 -0.64 4.28
CA SER A 66 13.84 -1.67 4.48
C SER A 66 15.00 -1.49 3.50
N PRO A 67 16.16 -2.13 3.73
CA PRO A 67 17.29 -2.11 2.79
C PRO A 67 16.89 -2.61 1.40
N PHE A 68 16.06 -3.66 1.32
CA PHE A 68 15.61 -4.22 0.05
C PHE A 68 14.68 -3.26 -0.70
N GLU A 69 13.77 -2.58 -0.01
CA GLU A 69 12.94 -1.55 -0.65
C GLU A 69 13.77 -0.35 -1.11
N ALA A 70 14.75 0.09 -0.32
CA ALA A 70 15.63 1.19 -0.70
C ALA A 70 16.47 0.82 -1.94
N CYS A 71 17.05 -0.38 -1.94
CA CYS A 71 17.80 -0.95 -3.06
C CYS A 71 16.94 -1.09 -4.32
N LEU A 72 15.69 -1.56 -4.18
CA LEU A 72 14.74 -1.68 -5.28
C LEU A 72 14.42 -0.31 -5.89
N GLY A 73 14.15 0.70 -5.07
CA GLY A 73 13.89 2.06 -5.57
C GLY A 73 15.11 2.66 -6.26
N PHE A 74 16.29 2.49 -5.69
CA PHE A 74 17.51 2.99 -6.31
C PHE A 74 17.81 2.30 -7.65
N LYS A 75 17.75 0.97 -7.71
CA LYS A 75 18.16 0.19 -8.89
C LYS A 75 17.09 0.11 -9.98
N GLU A 76 15.85 -0.20 -9.59
CA GLU A 76 14.77 -0.46 -10.55
C GLU A 76 13.92 0.79 -10.81
N PHE A 77 13.64 1.58 -9.77
CA PHE A 77 12.95 2.86 -9.95
C PHE A 77 13.90 3.93 -10.48
N GLY A 78 15.18 3.91 -10.11
CA GLY A 78 16.22 4.79 -10.65
C GLY A 78 16.40 6.10 -9.89
N ALA A 79 15.89 6.18 -8.65
CA ALA A 79 16.02 7.35 -7.79
C ALA A 79 16.28 6.94 -6.34
N ALA A 80 17.04 7.76 -5.61
CA ALA A 80 17.29 7.52 -4.19
C ALA A 80 15.99 7.72 -3.38
N CYS A 81 15.74 6.79 -2.44
CA CYS A 81 14.49 6.73 -1.70
C CYS A 81 14.44 7.73 -0.53
N HIS A 82 13.23 8.02 -0.09
CA HIS A 82 12.99 8.53 1.26
C HIS A 82 12.79 7.31 2.16
N THR A 83 13.68 7.08 3.12
CA THR A 83 13.67 5.83 3.88
C THR A 83 13.30 6.07 5.33
N PHE A 84 12.30 5.33 5.82
CA PHE A 84 11.88 5.30 7.22
C PHE A 84 11.90 3.87 7.75
N SER A 85 12.62 3.62 8.84
CA SER A 85 12.52 2.37 9.58
C SER A 85 12.13 2.62 11.04
N PRO A 86 11.30 1.76 11.67
CA PRO A 86 11.11 1.79 13.12
C PRO A 86 12.43 1.62 13.88
N ALA A 87 13.38 0.88 13.30
CA ALA A 87 14.71 0.64 13.84
C ALA A 87 15.71 0.36 12.72
N TYR A 88 16.77 1.15 12.64
CA TYR A 88 17.92 0.86 11.80
C TYR A 88 18.89 -0.06 12.52
N GLU A 89 19.50 -0.97 11.77
CA GLU A 89 20.48 -1.91 12.27
C GLU A 89 21.90 -1.54 11.83
N GLU A 90 22.88 -1.77 12.69
CA GLU A 90 24.29 -1.46 12.42
C GLU A 90 24.78 -2.06 11.10
N LYS A 91 24.36 -3.31 10.85
CA LYS A 91 24.79 -4.16 9.73
C LYS A 91 24.27 -3.66 8.38
N THR A 92 23.09 -3.05 8.34
CA THR A 92 22.40 -2.70 7.09
C THR A 92 22.31 -1.19 6.87
N PHE A 93 22.69 -0.38 7.85
CA PHE A 93 22.55 1.07 7.74
C PHE A 93 23.41 1.70 6.63
N GLU A 94 24.58 1.16 6.30
CA GLU A 94 25.35 1.67 5.14
C GLU A 94 24.60 1.50 3.82
N GLU A 95 23.91 0.37 3.64
CA GLU A 95 23.11 0.11 2.46
C GLU A 95 21.93 1.09 2.36
N ILE A 96 21.31 1.42 3.51
CA ILE A 96 20.28 2.46 3.58
C ILE A 96 20.83 3.80 3.10
N LEU A 97 22.02 4.20 3.57
CA LEU A 97 22.64 5.47 3.19
C LEU A 97 23.08 5.52 1.72
N GLU A 98 23.43 4.38 1.12
CA GLU A 98 23.79 4.29 -0.29
C GLU A 98 22.57 4.56 -1.20
N TYR A 99 21.39 4.10 -0.79
CA TYR A 99 20.19 4.09 -1.63
C TYR A 99 19.14 5.14 -1.25
N SER A 100 19.42 6.01 -0.28
CA SER A 100 18.46 7.00 0.22
C SER A 100 18.94 8.43 0.00
N SER A 101 18.01 9.34 -0.28
CA SER A 101 18.22 10.80 -0.25
C SER A 101 17.79 11.39 1.10
N HIS A 102 16.78 10.78 1.72
CA HIS A 102 16.25 11.16 3.03
C HIS A 102 16.23 9.95 3.96
N VAL A 103 16.58 10.16 5.22
CA VAL A 103 16.50 9.14 6.28
C VAL A 103 15.69 9.71 7.44
N THR A 104 14.58 9.06 7.75
CA THR A 104 13.72 9.44 8.87
C THR A 104 13.91 8.46 10.03
N PHE A 105 14.43 8.96 11.14
CA PHE A 105 14.59 8.18 12.37
C PHE A 105 13.29 8.13 13.16
N ASN A 106 12.93 6.95 13.67
CA ASN A 106 11.75 6.80 14.51
C ASN A 106 11.91 7.41 15.92
N SER A 107 13.14 7.60 16.39
CA SER A 107 13.44 8.11 17.73
C SER A 107 14.74 8.93 17.78
N LEU A 108 14.88 9.79 18.80
CA LEU A 108 16.10 10.56 19.04
C LEU A 108 17.31 9.68 19.33
N THR A 109 17.14 8.55 20.04
CA THR A 109 18.23 7.60 20.30
C THR A 109 18.76 6.96 19.02
N GLN A 110 17.90 6.65 18.05
CA GLN A 110 18.33 6.16 16.74
C GLN A 110 19.06 7.24 15.95
N PHE A 111 18.55 8.48 15.97
CA PHE A 111 19.23 9.62 15.36
C PHE A 111 20.63 9.83 15.95
N GLU A 112 20.75 9.95 17.28
CA GLU A 112 22.04 10.15 17.97
C GLU A 112 23.06 9.05 17.65
N ARG A 113 22.59 7.80 17.57
CA ARG A 113 23.43 6.65 17.27
C ARG A 113 24.01 6.68 15.85
N PHE A 114 23.22 7.09 14.87
CA PHE A 114 23.54 6.93 13.45
C PHE A 114 23.90 8.24 12.74
N TYR A 115 23.67 9.40 13.36
CA TYR A 115 23.83 10.70 12.74
C TYR A 115 25.26 10.95 12.22
N SER A 116 26.29 10.54 12.97
CA SER A 116 27.69 10.70 12.53
C SER A 116 27.99 10.01 11.19
N ARG A 117 27.26 8.93 10.87
CA ARG A 117 27.38 8.17 9.62
C ARG A 117 26.51 8.74 8.51
N SER A 118 25.39 9.37 8.84
CA SER A 118 24.41 9.90 7.88
C SER A 118 24.63 11.38 7.53
N LYS A 119 25.36 12.12 8.38
CA LYS A 119 25.71 13.53 8.18
C LYS A 119 26.34 13.75 6.80
N ASP A 120 25.89 14.80 6.12
CA ASP A 120 26.31 15.22 4.77
C ASP A 120 26.07 14.21 3.64
N ARG A 121 25.48 13.03 3.92
CA ARG A 121 25.15 12.00 2.93
C ARG A 121 23.67 12.00 2.56
N VAL A 122 22.80 12.22 3.55
CA VAL A 122 21.34 12.21 3.41
C VAL A 122 20.72 13.32 4.24
N SER A 123 19.54 13.79 3.82
CA SER A 123 18.74 14.69 4.64
C SER A 123 18.07 13.91 5.77
N CYS A 124 18.47 14.19 7.01
CA CYS A 124 17.99 13.46 8.18
C CYS A 124 16.73 14.12 8.73
N GLY A 125 15.75 13.31 9.14
CA GLY A 125 14.56 13.78 9.84
C GLY A 125 14.17 12.85 10.97
N VAL A 126 13.15 13.24 11.73
CA VAL A 126 12.56 12.40 12.77
C VAL A 126 11.08 12.22 12.53
N ARG A 127 10.59 11.00 12.76
CA ARG A 127 9.15 10.76 12.80
C ARG A 127 8.59 11.40 14.05
N ILE A 128 7.51 12.17 13.90
CA ILE A 128 6.77 12.79 14.98
C ILE A 128 5.45 12.06 15.19
N ASN A 129 4.94 12.10 16.41
CA ASN A 129 3.63 11.56 16.76
C ASN A 129 2.73 12.69 17.28
N PRO A 130 1.70 13.12 16.51
CA PRO A 130 0.74 14.12 16.94
C PRO A 130 -0.27 13.61 17.98
N GLU A 131 -0.22 12.32 18.31
CA GLU A 131 -1.18 11.64 19.19
C GLU A 131 -2.62 11.83 18.72
N TYR A 132 -2.80 11.86 17.40
CA TYR A 132 -4.08 12.03 16.73
C TYR A 132 -4.13 11.17 15.47
N SER A 133 -5.24 10.46 15.27
CA SER A 133 -5.51 9.58 14.13
C SER A 133 -7.00 9.27 14.10
N GLU A 134 -7.60 9.28 12.90
CA GLU A 134 -9.01 8.92 12.67
C GLU A 134 -9.19 7.44 12.28
N ILE A 135 -8.15 6.61 12.47
CA ILE A 135 -8.22 5.18 12.15
C ILE A 135 -8.98 4.44 13.25
N ASP A 136 -10.15 3.90 12.91
CA ASP A 136 -11.00 3.14 13.83
C ASP A 136 -10.35 1.85 14.34
N THR A 137 -9.56 1.18 13.49
CA THR A 137 -8.95 -0.11 13.86
C THR A 137 -7.62 0.11 14.58
N GLU A 138 -7.60 -0.18 15.88
CA GLU A 138 -6.43 0.04 16.74
C GLU A 138 -5.13 -0.63 16.24
N LEU A 139 -5.24 -1.82 15.63
CA LEU A 139 -4.09 -2.55 15.04
C LEU A 139 -3.33 -1.71 13.99
N TYR A 140 -4.01 -0.79 13.31
CA TYR A 140 -3.46 0.06 12.25
C TYR A 140 -3.26 1.51 12.69
N ASN A 141 -3.59 1.86 13.94
CA ASN A 141 -3.47 3.21 14.44
C ASN A 141 -2.03 3.49 14.92
N PRO A 142 -1.23 4.26 14.15
CA PRO A 142 0.17 4.55 14.52
C PRO A 142 0.27 5.57 15.66
N CYS A 143 -0.83 6.18 16.07
CA CYS A 143 -0.92 7.14 17.16
C CYS A 143 -1.68 6.57 18.37
N ALA A 144 -1.94 5.26 18.41
CA ALA A 144 -2.59 4.61 19.54
C ALA A 144 -1.80 4.82 20.85
N PRO A 145 -2.47 4.80 22.02
CA PRO A 145 -1.79 4.85 23.31
C PRO A 145 -0.69 3.80 23.43
N GLY A 146 0.52 4.22 23.81
CA GLY A 146 1.69 3.33 23.87
C GLY A 146 2.30 3.00 22.51
N SER A 147 1.92 3.71 21.44
CA SER A 147 2.51 3.54 20.12
C SER A 147 4.04 3.68 20.17
N ARG A 148 4.71 2.76 19.47
CA ARG A 148 6.16 2.78 19.27
C ARG A 148 6.62 3.74 18.18
N PHE A 149 5.70 4.44 17.51
CA PHE A 149 5.99 5.22 16.32
C PHE A 149 6.09 6.71 16.61
N GLY A 150 7.23 7.30 16.23
CA GLY A 150 7.48 8.72 16.31
C GLY A 150 7.77 9.25 17.72
N VAL A 151 8.39 10.42 17.75
CA VAL A 151 8.72 11.18 18.95
C VAL A 151 7.54 12.07 19.33
N LEU A 152 7.19 12.09 20.61
CA LEU A 152 6.17 12.99 21.15
C LEU A 152 6.72 14.43 21.27
N ALA A 153 5.85 15.43 21.18
CA ALA A 153 6.26 16.83 21.30
C ALA A 153 6.97 17.12 22.64
N GLU A 154 6.55 16.48 23.74
CA GLU A 154 7.18 16.62 25.06
C GLU A 154 8.60 16.05 25.15
N GLN A 155 8.97 15.16 24.22
CA GLN A 155 10.28 14.52 24.15
C GLN A 155 11.26 15.34 23.30
N LEU A 156 10.77 16.26 22.46
CA LEU A 156 11.62 17.10 21.63
C LEU A 156 12.21 18.26 22.44
N PRO A 157 13.53 18.52 22.34
CA PRO A 157 14.12 19.70 22.95
C PRO A 157 13.64 20.98 22.25
N LYS A 158 13.66 22.10 22.98
CA LYS A 158 13.26 23.43 22.45
C LYS A 158 14.07 23.83 21.21
N VAL A 159 15.32 23.41 21.12
CA VAL A 159 16.19 23.57 19.94
C VAL A 159 16.46 22.17 19.42
N LEU A 160 16.14 21.91 18.15
CA LEU A 160 16.36 20.61 17.54
C LEU A 160 17.87 20.26 17.53
N PRO A 161 18.21 18.98 17.73
CA PRO A 161 19.54 18.46 17.45
C PRO A 161 20.06 18.91 16.08
N GLU A 162 21.35 19.28 16.01
CA GLU A 162 22.02 19.61 14.75
C GLU A 162 21.84 18.47 13.74
N GLY A 163 21.39 18.79 12.52
CA GLY A 163 21.24 17.83 11.43
C GLY A 163 19.84 17.26 11.23
N ILE A 164 18.89 17.52 12.13
CA ILE A 164 17.47 17.27 11.83
C ILE A 164 16.98 18.36 10.89
N GLU A 165 16.70 17.98 9.65
CA GLU A 165 16.24 18.85 8.58
C GLU A 165 14.76 18.68 8.26
N GLY A 166 14.07 17.71 8.86
CA GLY A 166 12.65 17.49 8.57
C GLY A 166 11.93 16.60 9.55
N PHE A 167 10.61 16.60 9.41
CA PHE A 167 9.71 15.74 10.16
C PHE A 167 8.92 14.83 9.25
N HIS A 168 8.57 13.67 9.77
CA HIS A 168 7.66 12.71 9.14
C HIS A 168 6.48 12.43 10.07
N CYS A 169 5.27 12.47 9.55
CA CYS A 169 4.07 12.07 10.26
C CYS A 169 3.30 11.09 9.39
N HIS A 170 2.83 9.99 9.98
CA HIS A 170 1.89 9.09 9.31
C HIS A 170 0.84 8.66 10.32
N CYS A 171 -0.39 9.09 10.08
CA CYS A 171 -1.57 8.92 10.95
C CYS A 171 -2.85 8.55 10.18
N HIS A 172 -2.74 8.21 8.89
CA HIS A 172 -3.88 7.95 8.01
C HIS A 172 -3.86 6.53 7.45
N CYS A 173 -5.04 5.98 7.24
CA CYS A 173 -5.28 4.74 6.52
C CYS A 173 -6.59 4.91 5.73
N GLU A 174 -6.50 4.87 4.40
CA GLU A 174 -7.63 5.08 3.47
C GLU A 174 -8.54 6.27 3.81
N SER A 175 -7.94 7.33 4.38
CA SER A 175 -8.64 8.50 4.90
C SER A 175 -8.98 9.49 3.79
N ASP A 176 -9.95 10.37 4.06
CA ASP A 176 -10.34 11.46 3.17
C ASP A 176 -9.45 12.71 3.36
N SER A 177 -9.78 13.79 2.66
CA SER A 177 -9.05 15.06 2.74
C SER A 177 -9.26 15.83 4.05
N TYR A 178 -10.40 15.65 4.72
CA TYR A 178 -10.71 16.36 5.98
C TYR A 178 -9.95 15.74 7.16
N ALA A 179 -9.74 14.43 7.14
CA ALA A 179 -8.85 13.78 8.08
C ALA A 179 -7.44 14.42 8.07
N LEU A 180 -6.90 14.72 6.89
CA LEU A 180 -5.62 15.41 6.78
C LEU A 180 -5.68 16.85 7.33
N GLU A 181 -6.76 17.58 7.10
CA GLU A 181 -6.96 18.90 7.70
C GLU A 181 -6.86 18.85 9.22
N HIS A 182 -7.57 17.91 9.87
CA HIS A 182 -7.48 17.73 11.31
C HIS A 182 -6.09 17.31 11.77
N SER A 183 -5.41 16.40 11.05
CA SER A 183 -4.03 16.03 11.36
C SER A 183 -3.06 17.21 11.27
N LEU A 184 -3.21 18.08 10.27
CA LEU A 184 -2.40 19.30 10.13
C LEU A 184 -2.62 20.26 11.30
N GLN A 185 -3.86 20.40 11.79
CA GLN A 185 -4.15 21.22 12.99
C GLN A 185 -3.39 20.69 14.21
N HIS A 186 -3.40 19.37 14.45
CA HIS A 186 -2.68 18.77 15.57
C HIS A 186 -1.15 18.86 15.41
N ILE A 187 -0.64 18.69 14.19
CA ILE A 187 0.78 18.89 13.88
C ILE A 187 1.17 20.34 14.15
N GLU A 188 0.38 21.32 13.72
CA GLU A 188 0.64 22.74 13.92
C GLU A 188 0.57 23.13 15.41
N GLU A 189 -0.43 22.65 16.14
CA GLU A 189 -0.58 22.89 17.58
C GLU A 189 0.62 22.33 18.37
N LYS A 190 0.98 21.07 18.12
CA LYS A 190 1.99 20.39 18.93
C LYS A 190 3.41 20.65 18.46
N PHE A 191 3.64 20.74 17.15
CA PHE A 191 4.97 20.81 16.56
C PHE A 191 5.28 22.12 15.84
N GLY A 192 4.32 23.06 15.73
CA GLY A 192 4.46 24.31 14.97
C GLY A 192 5.67 25.17 15.38
N SER A 193 6.09 25.10 16.63
CA SER A 193 7.26 25.84 17.12
C SER A 193 8.57 25.46 16.42
N TRP A 194 8.67 24.23 15.91
CA TRP A 194 9.83 23.69 15.20
C TRP A 194 9.71 23.75 13.68
N LEU A 195 8.49 23.78 13.13
CA LEU A 195 8.24 23.71 11.68
C LEU A 195 8.96 24.81 10.88
N LYS A 196 9.16 25.99 11.46
CA LYS A 196 9.89 27.11 10.85
C LYS A 196 11.41 26.92 10.74
N TYR A 197 11.98 25.89 11.38
CA TYR A 197 13.42 25.64 11.42
C TYR A 197 13.86 24.41 10.62
N ILE A 198 12.91 23.62 10.14
CA ILE A 198 13.15 22.45 9.28
C ILE A 198 12.88 22.80 7.81
N LYS A 199 13.31 21.94 6.90
CA LYS A 199 13.24 22.12 5.45
C LYS A 199 12.09 21.36 4.80
N TRP A 200 11.66 20.24 5.38
CA TRP A 200 10.62 19.40 4.80
C TRP A 200 9.72 18.75 5.86
N LEU A 201 8.47 18.52 5.49
CA LEU A 201 7.48 17.79 6.27
C LEU A 201 6.86 16.72 5.36
N ASN A 202 7.13 15.46 5.67
CA ASN A 202 6.49 14.33 5.02
C ASN A 202 5.25 13.93 5.82
N LEU A 203 4.07 14.07 5.21
CA LEU A 203 2.75 13.83 5.79
C LEU A 203 2.28 12.37 5.63
N GLY A 204 3.19 11.47 5.26
CA GLY A 204 2.93 10.04 5.27
C GLY A 204 1.98 9.62 4.14
N GLY A 205 1.57 8.35 4.20
CA GLY A 205 0.56 7.78 3.32
C GLY A 205 -0.82 7.78 3.95
N GLY A 206 -1.76 7.04 3.34
CA GLY A 206 -3.14 6.91 3.80
C GLY A 206 -4.12 7.87 3.13
N HIS A 207 -3.62 8.79 2.30
CA HIS A 207 -4.42 9.72 1.49
C HIS A 207 -5.00 9.00 0.28
N LEU A 208 -6.27 8.61 0.31
CA LEU A 208 -6.89 7.83 -0.78
C LEU A 208 -7.48 8.73 -1.88
N LEU A 209 -6.66 9.64 -2.41
CA LEU A 209 -7.09 10.69 -3.34
C LEU A 209 -7.69 10.21 -4.67
N THR A 210 -7.43 8.96 -5.07
CA THR A 210 -8.00 8.37 -6.29
C THR A 210 -9.34 7.68 -6.06
N ARG A 211 -9.86 7.68 -4.83
CA ARG A 211 -11.24 7.28 -4.53
C ARG A 211 -12.22 8.29 -5.13
N LYS A 212 -13.32 7.80 -5.72
CA LYS A 212 -14.28 8.61 -6.48
C LYS A 212 -14.88 9.80 -5.71
N ASP A 213 -15.06 9.66 -4.41
CA ASP A 213 -15.66 10.63 -3.50
C ASP A 213 -14.63 11.49 -2.75
N TYR A 214 -13.33 11.35 -3.04
CA TYR A 214 -12.30 12.14 -2.39
C TYR A 214 -12.31 13.60 -2.88
N ASN A 215 -12.30 14.57 -1.94
CA ASN A 215 -12.35 15.99 -2.28
C ASN A 215 -10.95 16.55 -2.58
N ILE A 216 -10.53 16.48 -3.85
CA ILE A 216 -9.23 16.97 -4.33
C ILE A 216 -9.07 18.48 -4.15
N ASP A 217 -10.13 19.26 -4.39
CA ASP A 217 -10.05 20.72 -4.28
C ASP A 217 -9.80 21.15 -2.83
N HIS A 218 -10.44 20.47 -1.87
CA HIS A 218 -10.18 20.69 -0.46
C HIS A 218 -8.74 20.31 -0.09
N LEU A 219 -8.25 19.14 -0.53
CA LEU A 219 -6.85 18.73 -0.33
C LEU A 219 -5.85 19.78 -0.84
N VAL A 220 -6.06 20.29 -2.06
CA VAL A 220 -5.21 21.32 -2.64
C VAL A 220 -5.25 22.61 -1.81
N SER A 221 -6.44 23.03 -1.36
CA SER A 221 -6.60 24.23 -0.52
C SER A 221 -5.81 24.11 0.78
N ILE A 222 -6.02 23.04 1.54
CA ILE A 222 -5.41 22.89 2.87
C ILE A 222 -3.88 22.78 2.78
N LEU A 223 -3.34 22.13 1.74
CA LEU A 223 -1.90 22.02 1.53
C LEU A 223 -1.27 23.37 1.17
N ARG A 224 -1.95 24.18 0.34
CA ARG A 224 -1.50 25.53 0.00
C ARG A 224 -1.55 26.45 1.21
N ASP A 225 -2.65 26.43 1.95
CA ASP A 225 -2.81 27.25 3.16
C ASP A 225 -1.73 26.91 4.20
N PHE A 226 -1.41 25.63 4.38
CA PHE A 226 -0.35 25.20 5.29
C PHE A 226 1.03 25.68 4.81
N LYS A 227 1.30 25.60 3.51
CA LYS A 227 2.55 26.08 2.91
C LYS A 227 2.70 27.60 2.99
N GLU A 228 1.60 28.36 2.90
CA GLU A 228 1.63 29.82 3.09
C GLU A 228 2.03 30.20 4.52
N ARG A 229 1.61 29.42 5.53
CA ARG A 229 2.04 29.59 6.93
C ARG A 229 3.48 29.16 7.17
N PHE A 230 3.95 28.13 6.45
CA PHE A 230 5.30 27.58 6.57
C PHE A 230 6.03 27.52 5.21
N PRO A 231 6.40 28.67 4.62
CA PRO A 231 6.95 28.73 3.26
C PRO A 231 8.33 28.10 3.12
N ASN A 232 9.00 27.80 4.24
CA ASN A 232 10.28 27.08 4.29
C ASN A 232 10.13 25.57 4.07
N LEU A 233 8.91 25.03 4.16
CA LEU A 233 8.67 23.59 4.06
C LEU A 233 8.44 23.13 2.62
N GLN A 234 9.17 22.09 2.22
CA GLN A 234 8.74 21.15 1.20
C GLN A 234 7.77 20.15 1.83
N LEU A 235 6.52 20.15 1.36
CA LEU A 235 5.53 19.15 1.77
C LEU A 235 5.63 17.92 0.87
N ILE A 236 5.71 16.75 1.50
CA ILE A 236 5.80 15.45 0.83
C ILE A 236 4.64 14.59 1.31
N LEU A 237 3.98 13.87 0.41
CA LEU A 237 2.98 12.87 0.72
C LEU A 237 3.42 11.54 0.09
N GLU A 238 3.20 10.44 0.79
CA GLU A 238 3.64 9.12 0.35
C GLU A 238 2.48 8.10 0.26
N PRO A 239 1.43 8.38 -0.55
CA PRO A 239 0.35 7.43 -0.71
C PRO A 239 0.88 6.13 -1.36
N GLY A 240 0.31 5.01 -0.91
CA GLY A 240 0.55 3.69 -1.48
C GLY A 240 -0.62 3.29 -2.37
N SER A 241 -1.71 2.86 -1.72
CA SER A 241 -2.93 2.40 -2.39
C SER A 241 -3.45 3.35 -3.44
N ALA A 242 -3.41 4.67 -3.22
CA ALA A 242 -3.97 5.62 -4.19
C ALA A 242 -3.37 5.49 -5.60
N PHE A 243 -2.07 5.17 -5.72
CA PHE A 243 -1.48 4.93 -7.05
C PHE A 243 -2.11 3.73 -7.76
N ALA A 244 -2.36 2.64 -7.03
CA ALA A 244 -2.82 1.37 -7.57
C ALA A 244 -4.31 1.06 -7.29
N TRP A 245 -5.06 2.02 -6.75
CA TRP A 245 -6.47 1.88 -6.37
C TRP A 245 -7.34 1.56 -7.57
N GLN A 246 -8.06 0.44 -7.49
CA GLN A 246 -8.96 -0.08 -8.52
C GLN A 246 -8.31 -0.26 -9.89
N THR A 247 -6.98 -0.44 -9.92
CA THR A 247 -6.22 -0.58 -11.18
C THR A 247 -6.25 -1.99 -11.75
N GLY A 248 -6.68 -2.99 -10.98
CA GLY A 248 -6.65 -4.37 -11.44
C GLY A 248 -7.43 -5.35 -10.58
N THR A 249 -7.40 -6.60 -11.02
CA THR A 249 -8.20 -7.69 -10.45
C THR A 249 -7.34 -8.91 -10.17
N LEU A 250 -7.86 -9.81 -9.34
CA LEU A 250 -7.41 -11.21 -9.26
C LEU A 250 -8.46 -12.07 -9.94
N VAL A 251 -8.06 -12.81 -10.96
CA VAL A 251 -8.93 -13.74 -11.68
C VAL A 251 -8.62 -15.16 -11.22
N ALA A 252 -9.61 -15.82 -10.63
CA ALA A 252 -9.57 -17.19 -10.16
C ALA A 252 -10.61 -18.04 -10.88
N GLN A 253 -10.56 -19.36 -10.68
CA GLN A 253 -11.53 -20.31 -11.22
C GLN A 253 -12.09 -21.18 -10.10
N VAL A 254 -13.38 -21.51 -10.19
CA VAL A 254 -14.04 -22.51 -9.35
C VAL A 254 -13.54 -23.90 -9.75
N ILE A 255 -12.87 -24.58 -8.82
CA ILE A 255 -12.32 -25.93 -8.99
C ILE A 255 -13.30 -26.99 -8.49
N ASP A 256 -14.01 -26.70 -7.42
CA ASP A 256 -15.03 -27.59 -6.87
C ASP A 256 -16.13 -26.77 -6.16
N ILE A 257 -17.30 -27.38 -5.97
CA ILE A 257 -18.38 -26.82 -5.16
C ILE A 257 -18.83 -27.89 -4.19
N VAL A 258 -18.56 -27.67 -2.91
CA VAL A 258 -18.96 -28.58 -1.84
C VAL A 258 -20.16 -28.03 -1.08
N GLU A 259 -20.99 -28.92 -0.57
CA GLU A 259 -22.16 -28.57 0.23
C GLU A 259 -22.14 -29.31 1.56
N ASN A 260 -22.39 -28.59 2.65
CA ASN A 260 -22.62 -29.17 3.96
C ASN A 260 -23.77 -28.44 4.65
N HIS A 261 -24.83 -29.17 5.02
CA HIS A 261 -26.05 -28.60 5.59
C HIS A 261 -26.62 -27.43 4.76
N GLN A 262 -26.73 -27.61 3.42
CA GLN A 262 -27.22 -26.59 2.45
C GLN A 262 -26.32 -25.36 2.29
N ILE A 263 -25.24 -25.26 3.05
CA ILE A 263 -24.23 -24.21 2.88
C ILE A 263 -23.26 -24.66 1.79
N LYS A 264 -23.19 -23.87 0.72
CA LYS A 264 -22.32 -24.14 -0.41
C LYS A 264 -21.01 -23.36 -0.29
N THR A 265 -19.91 -24.04 -0.57
CA THR A 265 -18.57 -23.42 -0.68
C THR A 265 -18.02 -23.69 -2.07
N ALA A 266 -17.77 -22.63 -2.84
CA ALA A 266 -17.01 -22.71 -4.07
C ALA A 266 -15.51 -22.67 -3.76
N ILE A 267 -14.82 -23.77 -4.03
CA ILE A 267 -13.38 -23.91 -3.82
C ILE A 267 -12.65 -23.36 -5.04
N LEU A 268 -11.77 -22.39 -4.83
CA LEU A 268 -11.08 -21.66 -5.89
C LEU A 268 -9.63 -22.14 -6.06
N ASN A 269 -9.04 -21.93 -7.24
CA ASN A 269 -7.60 -22.15 -7.46
C ASN A 269 -6.69 -21.04 -6.88
N VAL A 270 -7.17 -20.28 -5.91
CA VAL A 270 -6.43 -19.28 -5.14
C VAL A 270 -6.65 -19.50 -3.65
N SER A 271 -5.84 -18.90 -2.79
CA SER A 271 -5.98 -18.96 -1.33
C SER A 271 -6.11 -17.55 -0.77
N PHE A 272 -7.05 -17.32 0.16
CA PHE A 272 -7.13 -16.06 0.89
C PHE A 272 -5.88 -15.86 1.75
N THR A 273 -5.42 -16.91 2.42
CA THR A 273 -4.20 -16.85 3.25
C THR A 273 -2.94 -16.51 2.43
N CYS A 274 -2.83 -17.04 1.21
CA CYS A 274 -1.62 -16.87 0.40
C CYS A 274 -1.67 -15.63 -0.50
N HIS A 275 -2.84 -15.32 -1.05
CA HIS A 275 -2.98 -14.37 -2.17
C HIS A 275 -3.81 -13.13 -1.81
N MET A 276 -4.65 -13.20 -0.78
CA MET A 276 -5.45 -12.06 -0.32
C MET A 276 -5.41 -11.97 1.22
N PRO A 277 -4.21 -11.95 1.83
CA PRO A 277 -4.07 -12.12 3.28
C PRO A 277 -4.79 -11.02 4.06
N ASP A 278 -4.87 -9.81 3.52
CA ASP A 278 -5.58 -8.69 4.13
C ASP A 278 -7.07 -8.98 4.30
N CYS A 279 -7.69 -9.78 3.43
CA CYS A 279 -9.09 -10.19 3.62
C CYS A 279 -9.28 -10.97 4.93
N LEU A 280 -8.24 -11.62 5.46
CA LEU A 280 -8.28 -12.37 6.73
C LEU A 280 -7.69 -11.58 7.91
N GLU A 281 -6.55 -10.91 7.70
CA GLU A 281 -5.85 -10.13 8.73
C GLU A 281 -6.64 -8.87 9.13
N MET A 282 -7.29 -8.26 8.16
CA MET A 282 -8.17 -7.11 8.30
C MET A 282 -9.49 -7.41 7.62
N PRO A 283 -10.38 -8.17 8.30
CA PRO A 283 -11.49 -8.81 7.64
C PRO A 283 -12.30 -7.84 6.79
N TYR A 284 -12.10 -7.95 5.48
CA TYR A 284 -12.79 -7.17 4.47
C TYR A 284 -13.22 -8.13 3.36
N TRP A 285 -14.35 -7.80 2.77
CA TRP A 285 -14.95 -8.60 1.72
C TRP A 285 -14.70 -7.95 0.38
N PRO A 286 -13.85 -8.53 -0.47
CA PRO A 286 -13.59 -7.96 -1.77
C PRO A 286 -14.86 -7.93 -2.62
N ASN A 287 -14.98 -6.88 -3.44
CA ASN A 287 -16.02 -6.82 -4.46
C ASN A 287 -15.73 -7.88 -5.51
N ILE A 288 -16.80 -8.54 -5.98
CA ILE A 288 -16.72 -9.60 -6.98
C ILE A 288 -17.66 -9.23 -8.13
N GLN A 289 -17.15 -9.29 -9.35
CA GLN A 289 -17.95 -8.99 -10.53
C GLN A 289 -19.12 -9.98 -10.66
N GLY A 290 -20.33 -9.45 -10.85
CA GLY A 290 -21.55 -10.26 -10.95
C GLY A 290 -22.02 -10.89 -9.64
N ALA A 291 -21.55 -10.38 -8.49
CA ALA A 291 -22.00 -10.84 -7.18
C ALA A 291 -22.21 -9.68 -6.19
N LYS A 292 -23.21 -9.83 -5.32
CA LYS A 292 -23.42 -8.96 -4.16
C LYS A 292 -22.75 -9.59 -2.94
N THR A 293 -21.89 -8.84 -2.27
CA THR A 293 -21.33 -9.23 -0.97
C THR A 293 -22.42 -9.24 0.09
N LEU A 294 -22.50 -10.31 0.89
CA LEU A 294 -23.37 -10.40 2.06
C LEU A 294 -22.54 -10.31 3.34
N ILE A 295 -22.84 -9.32 4.18
CA ILE A 295 -22.13 -9.06 5.45
C ILE A 295 -23.10 -8.91 6.62
N GLY A 296 -22.65 -9.27 7.82
CA GLY A 296 -23.43 -9.08 9.04
C GLY A 296 -24.80 -9.76 8.99
N GLU A 297 -25.86 -9.01 9.32
CA GLU A 297 -27.24 -9.51 9.30
C GLU A 297 -27.74 -9.87 7.90
N GLU A 298 -27.18 -9.30 6.81
CA GLU A 298 -27.55 -9.73 5.45
C GLU A 298 -27.02 -11.12 5.12
N ALA A 299 -25.91 -11.55 5.73
CA ALA A 299 -25.42 -12.91 5.56
C ALA A 299 -26.27 -13.90 6.38
N LYS A 300 -26.71 -13.49 7.58
CA LYS A 300 -27.49 -14.34 8.50
C LYS A 300 -28.89 -14.61 7.95
N GLY A 301 -29.19 -15.89 7.74
CA GLY A 301 -30.48 -16.37 7.24
C GLY A 301 -30.55 -16.55 5.72
N ASN A 302 -29.54 -16.09 4.97
CA ASN A 302 -29.46 -16.24 3.52
C ASN A 302 -28.37 -17.23 3.07
N GLU A 303 -27.66 -17.89 4.01
CA GLU A 303 -26.49 -18.74 3.72
C GLU A 303 -26.84 -19.98 2.87
N THR A 304 -28.10 -20.40 2.89
CA THR A 304 -28.61 -21.59 2.19
C THR A 304 -29.36 -21.26 0.91
N GLU A 305 -29.39 -20.00 0.50
CA GLU A 305 -30.05 -19.59 -0.74
C GLU A 305 -29.37 -20.19 -1.98
N GLU A 306 -30.17 -20.42 -3.03
CA GLU A 306 -29.73 -21.12 -4.25
C GLU A 306 -28.53 -20.45 -4.94
N ARG A 307 -28.30 -19.16 -4.78
CA ARG A 307 -27.20 -18.44 -5.44
C ARG A 307 -26.20 -17.84 -4.47
N VAL A 308 -26.28 -18.23 -3.20
CA VAL A 308 -25.34 -17.84 -2.17
C VAL A 308 -24.24 -18.88 -2.05
N TYR A 309 -23.01 -18.40 -2.07
CA TYR A 309 -21.82 -19.22 -1.92
C TYR A 309 -20.85 -18.56 -0.97
N ARG A 310 -20.29 -19.37 -0.07
CA ARG A 310 -19.02 -19.08 0.58
C ARG A 310 -17.89 -19.33 -0.41
N LEU A 311 -16.83 -18.53 -0.36
CA LEU A 311 -15.66 -18.73 -1.23
C LEU A 311 -14.53 -19.33 -0.40
N GLY A 312 -14.08 -20.53 -0.79
CA GLY A 312 -12.99 -21.26 -0.16
C GLY A 312 -11.72 -21.20 -0.99
N GLY A 313 -10.58 -21.07 -0.32
CA GLY A 313 -9.27 -21.17 -0.95
C GLY A 313 -8.78 -22.61 -1.11
N ASN A 314 -7.67 -22.78 -1.83
CA ASN A 314 -7.05 -24.08 -2.09
C ASN A 314 -5.97 -24.50 -1.06
N SER A 315 -5.82 -23.80 0.07
CA SER A 315 -4.94 -24.29 1.14
C SER A 315 -5.61 -25.30 2.05
N CYS A 316 -4.81 -26.02 2.85
CA CYS A 316 -5.33 -26.95 3.84
C CYS A 316 -5.72 -26.26 5.16
N LEU A 317 -5.62 -24.92 5.25
CA LEU A 317 -5.99 -24.20 6.46
C LEU A 317 -7.52 -24.15 6.57
N SER A 318 -8.06 -24.62 7.69
CA SER A 318 -9.52 -24.64 7.92
C SER A 318 -10.19 -23.26 7.83
N GLY A 319 -9.42 -22.18 8.06
CA GLY A 319 -9.85 -20.79 7.95
C GLY A 319 -9.62 -20.15 6.57
N ASP A 320 -9.18 -20.91 5.56
CA ASP A 320 -8.96 -20.39 4.21
C ASP A 320 -10.26 -20.32 3.42
N TYR A 321 -11.16 -19.48 3.90
CA TYR A 321 -12.39 -19.13 3.22
C TYR A 321 -12.81 -17.74 3.65
N MET A 322 -13.67 -17.11 2.86
CA MET A 322 -14.26 -15.82 3.18
C MET A 322 -15.76 -15.87 2.96
N GLY A 323 -16.47 -15.12 3.80
CA GLY A 323 -17.78 -14.51 3.55
C GLY A 323 -18.87 -15.32 2.85
N TYR A 324 -19.86 -14.59 2.37
CA TYR A 324 -20.90 -15.08 1.49
C TYR A 324 -21.14 -14.07 0.39
N TRP A 325 -21.31 -14.55 -0.83
CA TRP A 325 -21.68 -13.74 -1.98
C TRP A 325 -22.91 -14.32 -2.65
N HIS A 326 -23.83 -13.43 -3.02
CA HIS A 326 -25.01 -13.75 -3.80
C HIS A 326 -24.73 -13.45 -5.28
N PHE A 327 -24.67 -14.49 -6.11
CA PHE A 327 -24.36 -14.38 -7.53
C PHE A 327 -25.61 -14.22 -8.39
N GLU A 328 -25.47 -13.57 -9.55
CA GLU A 328 -26.58 -13.43 -10.50
C GLU A 328 -27.13 -14.77 -11.00
N LYS A 329 -26.25 -15.78 -11.11
CA LYS A 329 -26.54 -17.15 -11.54
C LYS A 329 -25.83 -18.16 -10.62
N PRO A 330 -26.33 -19.42 -10.52
CA PRO A 330 -25.60 -20.48 -9.84
C PRO A 330 -24.20 -20.68 -10.44
N LEU A 331 -23.21 -20.89 -9.58
CA LEU A 331 -21.84 -21.19 -9.98
C LEU A 331 -21.70 -22.65 -10.43
N ASN A 332 -20.82 -22.87 -11.40
CA ASN A 332 -20.39 -24.18 -11.88
C ASN A 332 -18.87 -24.32 -11.77
N VAL A 333 -18.39 -25.56 -11.68
CA VAL A 333 -16.96 -25.85 -11.83
C VAL A 333 -16.47 -25.34 -13.19
N GLY A 334 -15.37 -24.59 -13.17
CA GLY A 334 -14.79 -23.94 -14.34
C GLY A 334 -15.16 -22.45 -14.48
N ASP A 335 -16.17 -21.95 -13.76
CA ASP A 335 -16.52 -20.52 -13.78
C ASP A 335 -15.38 -19.65 -13.23
N GLU A 336 -15.16 -18.48 -13.85
CA GLU A 336 -14.20 -17.49 -13.37
C GLU A 336 -14.81 -16.63 -12.26
N ILE A 337 -14.02 -16.38 -11.22
CA ILE A 337 -14.33 -15.42 -10.15
C ILE A 337 -13.33 -14.27 -10.27
N ILE A 338 -13.85 -13.06 -10.47
CA ILE A 338 -13.03 -11.85 -10.64
C ILE A 338 -13.18 -11.00 -9.39
N PHE A 339 -12.14 -11.01 -8.56
CA PHE A 339 -12.01 -10.14 -7.40
C PHE A 339 -11.49 -8.77 -7.84
N GLU A 340 -12.20 -7.72 -7.48
CA GLU A 340 -11.82 -6.35 -7.80
C GLU A 340 -10.80 -5.79 -6.82
N ASP A 341 -9.98 -4.84 -7.30
CA ASP A 341 -9.03 -4.06 -6.52
C ASP A 341 -7.94 -4.88 -5.80
N MET A 342 -7.32 -5.80 -6.53
CA MET A 342 -6.38 -6.79 -5.97
C MET A 342 -4.92 -6.53 -6.33
N ILE A 343 -4.53 -5.28 -6.55
CA ILE A 343 -3.15 -4.92 -6.95
C ILE A 343 -2.34 -4.30 -5.81
N HIS A 344 -2.96 -3.42 -5.00
CA HIS A 344 -2.29 -2.81 -3.86
C HIS A 344 -2.44 -3.69 -2.62
N TYR A 345 -1.42 -3.71 -1.77
CA TYR A 345 -1.29 -4.58 -0.58
C TYR A 345 -1.49 -6.09 -0.84
N THR A 346 -1.42 -6.55 -2.10
CA THR A 346 -1.47 -7.96 -2.46
C THR A 346 -0.08 -8.53 -2.68
N THR A 347 0.54 -8.32 -3.84
CA THR A 347 1.82 -8.96 -4.24
C THR A 347 2.99 -8.68 -3.28
N VAL A 348 2.87 -7.61 -2.49
CA VAL A 348 3.85 -7.22 -1.46
C VAL A 348 3.75 -8.04 -0.17
N LYS A 349 2.64 -8.76 0.03
CA LYS A 349 2.35 -9.59 1.21
C LYS A 349 2.00 -11.04 0.88
N THR A 350 1.78 -11.35 -0.40
CA THR A 350 1.49 -12.71 -0.84
C THR A 350 2.60 -13.68 -0.50
N ASN A 351 2.24 -14.94 -0.28
CA ASN A 351 3.17 -16.00 0.04
C ASN A 351 2.81 -17.29 -0.72
N MET A 352 3.59 -18.36 -0.48
CA MET A 352 3.40 -19.69 -1.08
C MET A 352 3.23 -20.72 0.05
N PHE A 353 2.49 -20.34 1.09
CA PHE A 353 2.12 -21.26 2.16
C PHE A 353 1.43 -22.50 1.56
N ASN A 354 1.64 -23.68 2.17
CA ASN A 354 1.26 -24.98 1.62
C ASN A 354 1.86 -25.36 0.25
N GLY A 355 2.85 -24.61 -0.25
CA GLY A 355 3.38 -24.84 -1.60
C GLY A 355 2.40 -24.45 -2.70
N ILE A 356 1.40 -23.64 -2.38
CA ILE A 356 0.42 -23.15 -3.35
C ILE A 356 1.12 -22.22 -4.34
N ALA A 357 0.92 -22.49 -5.62
CA ALA A 357 1.48 -21.67 -6.68
C ALA A 357 0.89 -20.26 -6.61
N HIS A 358 1.78 -19.27 -6.62
CA HIS A 358 1.38 -17.88 -6.64
C HIS A 358 0.76 -17.53 -8.02
N PRO A 359 -0.32 -16.71 -8.07
CA PRO A 359 -0.91 -16.27 -9.33
C PRO A 359 0.11 -15.57 -10.24
N ALA A 360 -0.02 -15.75 -11.56
CA ALA A 360 0.78 -14.97 -12.49
C ALA A 360 0.48 -13.47 -12.35
N ILE A 361 1.41 -12.60 -12.74
CA ILE A 361 1.20 -11.16 -12.78
C ILE A 361 1.22 -10.73 -14.24
N ILE A 362 0.16 -10.03 -14.65
CA ILE A 362 -0.05 -9.59 -16.03
C ILE A 362 -0.33 -8.10 -16.01
N ILE A 363 0.19 -7.40 -17.01
CA ILE A 363 -0.27 -6.06 -17.36
C ILE A 363 -1.05 -6.08 -18.68
N LYS A 364 -2.18 -5.39 -18.71
CA LYS A 364 -2.90 -5.04 -19.93
C LYS A 364 -2.53 -3.62 -20.31
N HIS A 365 -1.81 -3.47 -21.41
CA HIS A 365 -1.37 -2.18 -21.94
C HIS A 365 -2.53 -1.35 -22.49
N VAL A 366 -2.28 -0.05 -22.66
CA VAL A 366 -3.24 0.91 -23.26
C VAL A 366 -3.71 0.51 -24.65
N ASN A 367 -2.90 -0.22 -25.42
CA ASN A 367 -3.24 -0.73 -26.75
C ASN A 367 -4.05 -2.05 -26.70
N GLY A 368 -4.39 -2.55 -25.51
CA GLY A 368 -5.13 -3.79 -25.28
C GLY A 368 -4.27 -5.06 -25.24
N GLN A 369 -2.97 -4.98 -25.54
CA GLN A 369 -2.07 -6.14 -25.43
C GLN A 369 -1.89 -6.54 -23.97
N ARG A 370 -1.76 -7.85 -23.73
CA ARG A 370 -1.45 -8.39 -22.41
C ARG A 370 -0.02 -8.90 -22.40
N GLU A 371 0.75 -8.48 -21.42
CA GLU A 371 2.11 -8.95 -21.16
C GLU A 371 2.15 -9.66 -19.81
N VAL A 372 2.72 -10.87 -19.80
CA VAL A 372 3.00 -11.59 -18.56
C VAL A 372 4.28 -11.03 -17.95
N LEU A 373 4.13 -10.34 -16.82
CA LEU A 373 5.23 -9.74 -16.05
C LEU A 373 5.95 -10.78 -15.20
N ARG A 374 5.22 -11.78 -14.69
CA ARG A 374 5.78 -12.84 -13.85
C ARG A 374 4.91 -14.09 -13.88
N GLU A 375 5.55 -15.23 -14.10
CA GLU A 375 5.03 -16.56 -13.77
C GLU A 375 5.87 -17.13 -12.63
N TYR A 376 5.19 -17.82 -11.70
CA TYR A 376 5.82 -18.47 -10.56
C TYR A 376 5.85 -19.98 -10.76
N THR A 377 6.93 -20.59 -10.28
CA THR A 377 7.27 -22.00 -10.51
C THR A 377 7.62 -22.70 -9.21
N TYR A 378 7.82 -24.01 -9.28
CA TYR A 378 8.31 -24.80 -8.15
C TYR A 378 9.62 -24.25 -7.54
N GLU A 379 10.56 -23.76 -8.37
CA GLU A 379 11.83 -23.23 -7.86
C GLU A 379 11.64 -21.96 -7.03
N ASP A 380 10.60 -21.17 -7.30
CA ASP A 380 10.27 -19.99 -6.50
C ASP A 380 9.77 -20.36 -5.10
N TYR A 381 9.05 -21.48 -4.98
CA TYR A 381 8.69 -22.04 -3.68
C TYR A 381 9.92 -22.62 -2.96
N LYS A 382 10.71 -23.42 -3.68
CA LYS A 382 11.86 -24.13 -3.12
C LYS A 382 12.94 -23.18 -2.57
N HIS A 383 13.33 -22.15 -3.31
CA HIS A 383 14.37 -21.19 -2.91
C HIS A 383 14.00 -20.30 -1.71
N ARG A 384 12.80 -20.45 -1.15
CA ARG A 384 12.38 -19.78 0.09
C ARG A 384 12.56 -20.66 1.33
N MET A 385 12.85 -21.94 1.15
CA MET A 385 12.80 -22.96 2.21
C MET A 385 14.19 -23.38 2.73
N ASP A 386 15.26 -22.91 2.11
CA ASP A 386 16.65 -23.32 2.38
C ASP A 386 17.55 -22.23 2.99
#